data_AF-A0A2N1SHL5-F1
#
_entry.id   AF-A0A2N1SHL5-F1
#
_cell.length_a   1.000
_cell.length_b   1.000
_cell.length_c   1.000
_cell.angle_alpha   90.00
_cell.angle_beta   90.00
_cell.angle_gamma   90.00
#
_symmetry.space_group_name_H-M   'P 1'
#
loop_
_entity.id
_entity.type
_entity.pdbx_description
1 polymer ?
#
loop_
_entity_poly.entity_id
_entity_poly.type
_entity_poly.pdbx_seq_one_letter_code
_entity_poly.pdbx_strand_id
1 'polypeptide(L)'
;MNLLRKFRETALSVIPIVVIVVILNLTIAPVGWPAVGRFALGAISIIVGLSLFLLGTDIGIVPVGQRTGAALMQKRNLPLLLASGFIIGLIITIAEPQVQVLAQQVSLLAPHVPRNSLVFAISLGVGLFVSIAFARIVLAISYRWVLIG
;
A
#
# COMPACT_ATOMS: atom_id res chain seq x y z
N MET A 1 -12.99 1.70 -22.54
CA MET A 1 -13.87 2.12 -21.42
C MET A 1 -13.23 2.03 -20.03
N ASN A 2 -11.91 1.79 -19.89
CA ASN A 2 -11.26 1.68 -18.58
C ASN A 2 -10.70 3.01 -18.05
N LEU A 3 -10.26 3.93 -18.92
CA LEU A 3 -9.61 5.17 -18.50
C LEU A 3 -10.57 6.11 -17.75
N LEU A 4 -11.78 6.36 -18.28
CA LEU A 4 -12.80 7.17 -17.60
C LEU A 4 -13.17 6.60 -16.22
N ARG A 5 -13.19 5.26 -16.10
CA ARG A 5 -13.45 4.59 -14.83
C ARG A 5 -12.32 4.83 -13.83
N LYS A 6 -11.06 4.70 -14.27
CA LYS A 6 -9.87 4.99 -13.44
C LYS A 6 -9.81 6.45 -13.00
N PHE A 7 -10.08 7.37 -13.92
CA PHE A 7 -10.23 8.79 -13.58
C PHE A 7 -11.30 9.03 -12.52
N ARG A 8 -12.46 8.37 -12.65
CA ARG A 8 -13.53 8.48 -11.64
C ARG A 8 -13.11 7.87 -10.30
N GLU A 9 -12.52 6.68 -10.29
CA GLU A 9 -12.03 6.01 -9.09
C GLU A 9 -11.00 6.89 -8.36
N THR A 10 -10.00 7.40 -9.08
CA THR A 10 -8.98 8.27 -8.52
C THR A 10 -9.55 9.61 -8.05
N ALA A 11 -10.43 10.24 -8.81
CA ALA A 11 -11.06 11.50 -8.43
C ALA A 11 -11.91 11.33 -7.15
N LEU A 12 -12.68 10.24 -7.04
CA LEU A 12 -13.47 9.95 -5.83
C LEU A 12 -12.58 9.73 -4.59
N SER A 13 -11.35 9.24 -4.76
CA SER A 13 -10.39 9.10 -3.65
C SER A 13 -9.72 10.43 -3.27
N VAL A 14 -9.43 11.31 -4.24
CA VAL A 14 -8.67 12.55 -4.01
C VAL A 14 -9.57 13.73 -3.59
N ILE A 15 -10.77 13.86 -4.17
CA ILE A 15 -11.69 14.97 -3.91
C ILE A 15 -12.03 15.12 -2.41
N PRO A 16 -12.34 14.05 -1.65
CA PRO A 16 -12.61 14.18 -0.21
C PRO A 16 -11.44 14.80 0.55
N ILE A 17 -10.20 14.48 0.17
CA ILE A 17 -8.99 15.04 0.79
C ILE A 17 -8.92 16.54 0.51
N VAL A 18 -9.18 16.96 -0.73
CA VAL A 18 -9.24 18.38 -1.11
C VAL A 18 -10.31 19.13 -0.31
N VAL A 19 -11.49 18.54 -0.17
CA VAL A 19 -12.58 19.12 0.64
C VAL A 19 -12.15 19.31 2.09
N ILE A 20 -11.51 18.30 2.70
CA ILE A 20 -10.98 18.40 4.07
C ILE A 20 -9.98 19.54 4.18
N VAL A 21 -9.04 19.68 3.24
CA VAL A 21 -8.05 20.76 3.25
C VAL A 21 -8.71 22.14 3.17
N VAL A 22 -9.74 22.30 2.33
CA VAL A 22 -10.50 23.56 2.24
C VAL A 22 -11.22 23.88 3.54
N ILE A 23 -11.88 22.90 4.17
CA ILE A 23 -12.56 23.08 5.46
C ILE A 23 -11.55 23.45 6.54
N LEU A 24 -10.40 22.76 6.61
CA LEU A 24 -9.36 23.07 7.60
C LEU A 24 -8.77 24.46 7.39
N ASN A 25 -8.60 24.92 6.15
CA ASN A 25 -8.16 26.28 5.85
C ASN A 25 -9.14 27.36 6.31
N LEU A 26 -10.44 27.06 6.38
CA LEU A 26 -11.46 27.99 6.86
C LEU A 26 -11.58 28.00 8.39
N THR A 27 -11.33 26.86 9.05
CA THR A 27 -11.64 26.70 10.48
C THR A 27 -10.41 26.72 11.40
N ILE A 28 -9.47 25.78 11.21
CA ILE A 28 -8.45 25.43 12.22
C ILE A 28 -7.04 25.90 11.81
N ALA A 29 -6.72 25.83 10.52
CA ALA A 29 -5.38 26.06 10.00
C ALA A 29 -5.41 26.95 8.74
N PRO A 30 -5.56 28.28 8.89
CA PRO A 30 -5.62 29.20 7.77
C PRO A 30 -4.24 29.33 7.09
N VAL A 31 -4.01 28.49 6.08
CA VAL A 31 -2.79 28.48 5.25
C VAL A 31 -2.83 29.49 4.10
N GLY A 32 -4.00 30.11 3.88
CA GLY A 32 -4.23 31.14 2.88
C GLY A 32 -4.63 30.58 1.50
N TRP A 33 -5.49 31.31 0.80
CA TRP A 33 -6.01 30.93 -0.52
C TRP A 33 -4.94 30.62 -1.58
N PRO A 34 -3.78 31.30 -1.63
CA PRO A 34 -2.73 30.95 -2.58
C PRO A 34 -2.18 29.52 -2.37
N ALA A 35 -2.06 29.05 -1.13
CA ALA A 35 -1.59 27.71 -0.82
C ALA A 35 -2.63 26.64 -1.19
N VAL A 36 -3.91 26.91 -0.91
CA VAL A 36 -5.03 26.04 -1.30
C VAL A 36 -5.11 25.91 -2.83
N GLY A 37 -4.92 27.00 -3.57
CA GLY A 37 -4.89 26.97 -5.04
C GLY A 37 -3.76 26.08 -5.59
N ARG A 38 -2.55 26.20 -5.02
CA ARG A 38 -1.41 25.32 -5.37
C ARG A 38 -1.71 23.85 -5.05
N PHE A 39 -2.31 23.59 -3.89
CA PHE A 39 -2.73 22.25 -3.50
C PHE A 39 -3.76 21.67 -4.48
N ALA A 40 -4.75 22.45 -4.91
CA ALA A 40 -5.76 22.02 -5.87
C ALA A 40 -5.14 21.67 -7.25
N LEU A 41 -4.20 22.48 -7.74
CA LEU A 41 -3.46 22.16 -8.96
C LEU A 41 -2.64 20.87 -8.82
N GLY A 42 -2.00 20.66 -7.66
CA GLY A 42 -1.32 19.41 -7.33
C GLY A 42 -2.27 18.21 -7.30
N ALA A 43 -3.47 18.38 -6.72
CA ALA A 43 -4.49 17.35 -6.68
C ALA A 43 -4.97 16.94 -8.09
N ILE A 44 -5.19 17.91 -8.98
CA ILE A 44 -5.52 17.63 -10.39
C ILE A 44 -4.39 16.85 -11.07
N SER A 45 -3.14 17.25 -10.83
CA SER A 45 -1.96 16.59 -11.39
C SER A 45 -1.83 15.14 -10.90
N ILE A 46 -2.10 14.90 -9.61
CA ILE A 46 -2.14 13.54 -9.02
C ILE A 46 -3.29 12.73 -9.62
N ILE A 47 -4.48 13.29 -9.80
CA ILE A 47 -5.61 12.57 -10.38
C ILE A 47 -5.25 12.08 -11.79
N VAL A 48 -4.70 12.95 -12.63
CA VAL A 48 -4.29 12.59 -13.99
C VAL A 48 -3.16 11.56 -13.96
N GLY A 49 -2.08 11.84 -13.23
CA GLY A 49 -0.89 10.98 -13.19
C GLY A 49 -1.18 9.60 -12.60
N LEU A 50 -1.91 9.53 -11.49
CA LEU A 50 -2.26 8.27 -10.83
C LEU A 50 -3.27 7.47 -11.68
N SER A 51 -4.20 8.12 -12.38
CA SER A 51 -5.13 7.41 -13.29
C SER A 51 -4.39 6.76 -14.45
N LEU A 52 -3.43 7.45 -15.05
CA LEU A 52 -2.59 6.91 -16.12
C LEU A 52 -1.68 5.79 -15.61
N PHE A 53 -1.06 5.98 -14.44
CA PHE A 53 -0.25 4.96 -13.78
C PHE A 53 -1.06 3.70 -13.52
N LEU A 54 -2.24 3.81 -12.90
CA LEU A 54 -3.10 2.66 -12.59
C LEU A 54 -3.59 1.93 -13.84
N LEU A 55 -3.87 2.66 -14.92
CA LEU A 55 -4.19 2.02 -16.20
C LEU A 55 -2.98 1.24 -16.73
N GLY A 56 -1.78 1.83 -16.66
CA GLY A 56 -0.54 1.18 -17.06
C GLY A 56 -0.24 -0.07 -16.23
N THR A 57 -0.48 -0.03 -14.91
CA THR A 57 -0.31 -1.20 -14.04
C THR A 57 -1.31 -2.31 -14.35
N ASP A 58 -2.57 -1.98 -14.62
CA ASP A 58 -3.61 -2.96 -14.93
C ASP A 58 -3.35 -3.70 -16.25
N ILE A 59 -2.76 -3.03 -17.25
CA ILE A 59 -2.45 -3.62 -18.55
C ILE A 59 -1.09 -4.35 -18.52
N GLY A 60 -0.11 -3.82 -17.78
CA GLY A 60 1.26 -4.31 -17.77
C GLY A 60 1.61 -5.17 -16.56
N ILE A 61 1.72 -4.54 -15.39
CA ILE A 61 2.32 -5.15 -14.20
C ILE A 61 1.42 -6.21 -13.57
N VAL A 62 0.11 -5.95 -13.44
CA VAL A 62 -0.84 -6.83 -12.76
C VAL A 62 -0.95 -8.19 -13.47
N PRO A 63 -1.12 -8.28 -14.81
CA PRO A 63 -1.18 -9.57 -15.50
C PRO A 63 0.14 -10.37 -15.38
N VAL A 64 1.28 -9.69 -15.38
CA VAL A 64 2.60 -10.32 -15.19
C VAL A 64 2.72 -10.88 -13.77
N GLY A 65 2.29 -10.13 -12.76
CA GLY A 65 2.25 -10.59 -11.38
C GLY A 65 1.35 -11.82 -11.20
N GLN A 66 0.16 -11.81 -11.80
CA GLN A 66 -0.77 -12.95 -11.75
C GLN A 66 -0.21 -14.21 -12.42
N ARG A 67 0.38 -14.08 -13.61
CA ARG A 67 0.99 -15.23 -14.31
C ARG A 67 2.19 -15.79 -13.56
N THR A 68 3.06 -14.92 -13.05
CA THR A 68 4.22 -15.33 -12.24
C THR A 68 3.77 -16.01 -10.94
N GLY A 69 2.79 -15.45 -10.25
CA GLY A 69 2.20 -16.04 -9.05
C GLY A 69 1.55 -17.41 -9.32
N ALA A 70 0.81 -17.54 -10.43
CA ALA A 70 0.20 -18.81 -10.83
C ALA A 70 1.26 -19.89 -11.14
N ALA A 71 2.32 -19.54 -11.87
CA ALA A 71 3.43 -20.46 -12.16
C ALA A 71 4.17 -20.90 -10.89
N LEU A 72 4.35 -19.98 -9.94
CA LEU A 72 4.95 -20.26 -8.65
C LEU A 72 4.10 -21.25 -7.82
N MET A 73 2.77 -21.08 -7.83
CA MET A 73 1.83 -22.00 -7.18
C MET A 73 1.81 -23.39 -7.84
N GLN A 74 1.93 -23.48 -9.17
CA GLN A 74 1.94 -24.76 -9.89
C GLN A 74 3.15 -25.64 -9.56
N LYS A 75 4.30 -25.07 -9.20
CA LYS A 75 5.50 -25.84 -8.84
C LYS A 75 5.35 -26.69 -7.57
N ARG A 76 4.30 -26.48 -6.75
CA ARG A 76 4.03 -27.18 -5.47
C ARG A 76 5.21 -27.24 -4.49
N ASN A 77 6.24 -26.41 -4.70
CA ASN A 77 7.41 -26.33 -3.82
C ASN A 77 7.09 -25.37 -2.68
N LEU A 78 6.69 -25.94 -1.55
CA LEU A 78 6.25 -25.19 -0.38
C LEU A 78 7.35 -24.25 0.17
N PRO A 79 8.61 -24.68 0.36
CA PRO A 79 9.70 -23.78 0.75
C PRO A 79 9.88 -22.58 -0.18
N LEU A 80 9.83 -22.80 -1.50
CA LEU A 80 10.00 -21.73 -2.49
C LEU A 80 8.86 -20.71 -2.41
N LEU A 81 7.62 -21.18 -2.26
CA LEU A 81 6.45 -20.32 -2.11
C LEU A 81 6.54 -19.46 -0.85
N LEU A 82 6.87 -20.07 0.30
CA LEU A 82 6.99 -19.35 1.57
C LEU A 82 8.12 -18.33 1.53
N ALA A 83 9.30 -18.71 1.05
CA ALA A 83 10.44 -17.80 0.93
C ALA A 83 10.14 -16.62 0.00
N SER A 84 9.49 -16.86 -1.13
CA SER A 84 9.12 -15.78 -2.05
C SER A 84 8.09 -14.83 -1.46
N GLY A 85 7.05 -15.34 -0.78
CA GLY A 85 6.06 -14.51 -0.09
C GLY A 85 6.68 -13.67 1.01
N PHE A 86 7.60 -14.26 1.79
CA PHE A 86 8.37 -13.56 2.81
C PHE A 86 9.16 -12.40 2.22
N ILE A 87 9.97 -12.66 1.19
CA ILE A 87 10.84 -11.68 0.55
C ILE A 87 10.02 -10.57 -0.10
N ILE A 88 8.95 -10.92 -0.84
CA ILE A 88 8.08 -9.93 -1.49
C ILE A 88 7.40 -9.05 -0.44
N GLY A 89 6.83 -9.64 0.61
CA GLY A 89 6.18 -8.88 1.69
C GLY A 89 7.16 -7.94 2.41
N LEU A 90 8.36 -8.41 2.69
CA LEU A 90 9.42 -7.61 3.29
C LEU A 90 9.83 -6.44 2.40
N ILE A 91 10.11 -6.69 1.12
CA ILE A 91 10.53 -5.64 0.17
C ILE A 91 9.44 -4.58 -0.01
N ILE A 92 8.18 -4.99 -0.19
CA ILE A 92 7.06 -4.06 -0.36
C ILE A 92 6.94 -3.15 0.86
N THR A 93 7.03 -3.71 2.06
CA THR A 93 6.89 -2.95 3.31
C THR A 93 8.06 -1.98 3.54
N ILE A 94 9.29 -2.36 3.19
CA ILE A 94 10.45 -1.47 3.28
C ILE A 94 10.35 -0.33 2.26
N ALA A 95 9.86 -0.62 1.05
CA ALA A 95 9.67 0.35 -0.01
C ALA A 95 8.50 1.32 0.28
N GLU A 96 7.61 0.98 1.21
CA GLU A 96 6.43 1.78 1.52
C GLU A 96 6.81 3.10 2.23
N PRO A 97 6.61 4.27 1.59
CA PRO A 97 7.01 5.55 2.17
C PRO A 97 6.20 5.90 3.43
N GLN A 98 4.96 5.42 3.54
CA GLN A 98 4.11 5.67 4.71
C GLN A 98 4.71 5.06 5.98
N VAL A 99 5.22 3.82 5.91
CA VAL A 99 5.90 3.15 7.03
C VAL A 99 7.17 3.90 7.41
N GLN A 100 7.91 4.39 6.42
CA GLN A 100 9.11 5.18 6.65
C GLN A 100 8.86 6.52 7.34
N VAL A 101 7.78 7.21 6.96
CA VAL A 101 7.34 8.48 7.59
C VAL A 101 6.85 8.23 9.02
N LEU A 102 6.06 7.17 9.23
CA LEU A 102 5.62 6.78 10.57
C LEU A 102 6.82 6.48 11.49
N ALA A 103 7.80 5.73 10.99
CA ALA A 103 8.98 5.40 11.77
C ALA A 103 9.83 6.65 12.10
N GLN A 104 9.86 7.63 11.19
CA GLN A 104 10.48 8.93 11.47
C GLN A 104 9.72 9.68 12.57
N GLN A 105 8.39 9.76 12.49
CA GLN A 105 7.55 10.40 13.53
C GLN A 105 7.76 9.74 14.90
N VAL A 106 7.79 8.41 14.95
CA VAL A 106 8.04 7.68 16.21
C VAL A 106 9.44 7.97 16.75
N SER A 107 10.47 8.01 15.90
CA SER A 107 11.85 8.30 16.35
C SER A 107 12.01 9.71 16.94
N LEU A 108 11.17 10.67 16.53
CA LEU A 108 11.17 12.03 17.09
C LEU A 108 10.54 12.07 18.49
N LEU A 109 9.58 11.20 18.77
CA LEU A 109 8.85 11.15 20.05
C LEU A 109 9.46 10.16 21.05
N ALA A 110 10.07 9.08 20.56
CA ALA A 110 10.73 8.05 21.34
C ALA A 110 12.18 7.84 20.84
N PRO A 111 13.14 8.67 21.30
CA PRO A 111 14.52 8.65 20.80
C PRO A 111 15.25 7.32 20.98
N HIS A 112 14.76 6.47 21.90
CA HIS A 112 15.30 5.14 22.15
C HIS A 112 14.96 4.10 21.06
N VAL A 113 14.01 4.41 20.16
CA VAL A 113 13.61 3.52 19.07
C VAL A 113 14.12 4.10 17.74
N PRO A 114 15.20 3.55 17.17
CA PRO A 114 15.72 4.03 15.90
C PRO A 114 14.78 3.67 14.75
N ARG A 115 14.63 4.60 13.80
CA ARG A 115 13.79 4.47 12.60
C ARG A 115 13.98 3.13 11.87
N ASN A 116 15.22 2.75 11.61
CA ASN A 116 15.54 1.54 10.85
C ASN A 116 15.08 0.27 11.58
N SER A 117 15.22 0.19 12.90
CA SER A 117 14.78 -0.99 13.65
C SER A 117 13.27 -1.15 13.63
N LEU A 118 12.53 -0.04 13.69
CA LEU A 118 11.06 -0.08 13.60
C LEU A 118 10.59 -0.51 12.21
N VAL A 119 11.17 0.04 11.14
CA VAL A 119 10.87 -0.38 9.76
C VAL A 119 11.19 -1.86 9.57
N PHE A 120 12.36 -2.33 10.04
CA PHE A 120 12.74 -3.73 9.96
C PHE A 120 11.76 -4.63 10.72
N ALA A 121 11.40 -4.28 11.95
CA ALA A 121 10.45 -5.05 12.75
C ALA A 121 9.08 -5.17 12.06
N ILE A 122 8.56 -4.07 11.51
CA ILE A 122 7.28 -4.08 10.77
C ILE A 122 7.41 -4.94 9.51
N SER A 123 8.48 -4.76 8.72
CA SER A 123 8.69 -5.52 7.48
C SER A 123 8.86 -7.02 7.71
N LEU A 124 9.54 -7.42 8.79
CA LEU A 124 9.68 -8.82 9.20
C LEU A 124 8.31 -9.40 9.61
N GLY A 125 7.54 -8.65 10.40
CA GLY A 125 6.19 -9.05 10.79
C GLY A 125 5.29 -9.27 9.58
N VAL A 126 5.22 -8.29 8.68
CA VAL A 126 4.41 -8.37 7.46
C VAL A 126 4.88 -9.53 6.57
N GLY A 127 6.19 -9.67 6.33
CA GLY A 127 6.73 -10.78 5.54
C GLY A 127 6.38 -12.15 6.12
N LEU A 128 6.49 -12.31 7.45
CA LEU A 128 6.08 -13.55 8.13
C LEU A 128 4.58 -13.82 7.96
N PHE A 129 3.71 -12.83 8.19
CA PHE A 129 2.27 -13.00 8.05
C PHE A 129 1.84 -13.29 6.61
N VAL A 130 2.49 -12.69 5.61
CA VAL A 130 2.27 -13.02 4.19
C VAL A 130 2.65 -14.48 3.90
N SER A 131 3.78 -14.93 4.44
CA SER A 131 4.23 -16.33 4.28
C SER A 131 3.26 -17.31 4.93
N ILE A 132 2.79 -17.00 6.15
CA ILE A 132 1.77 -17.79 6.85
C ILE A 132 0.47 -17.81 6.04
N ALA A 133 0.06 -16.68 5.46
CA ALA A 133 -1.12 -16.60 4.60
C ALA A 133 -0.98 -17.52 3.37
N PHE A 134 0.21 -17.57 2.74
CA PHE A 134 0.47 -18.49 1.63
C PHE A 134 0.45 -19.95 2.07
N ALA A 135 1.08 -20.29 3.19
CA ALA A 135 1.03 -21.63 3.78
C ALA A 135 -0.43 -22.07 3.97
N ARG A 136 -1.25 -21.19 4.53
CA ARG A 136 -2.67 -21.42 4.79
C ARG A 136 -3.46 -21.69 3.51
N ILE A 137 -3.25 -20.88 2.47
CA ILE A 137 -3.95 -21.02 1.18
C ILE A 137 -3.63 -22.36 0.54
N VAL A 138 -2.35 -22.78 0.55
CA VAL A 138 -1.91 -24.05 -0.05
C VAL A 138 -2.40 -25.26 0.74
N LEU A 139 -2.33 -25.21 2.07
CA LEU A 139 -2.76 -26.29 2.95
C LEU A 139 -4.29 -26.37 3.09
N ALA A 140 -5.04 -25.44 2.47
CA ALA A 140 -6.49 -25.35 2.52
C ALA A 140 -7.07 -25.50 3.94
N ILE A 141 -6.37 -24.94 4.94
CA ILE A 141 -6.76 -25.07 6.34
C ILE A 141 -8.12 -24.39 6.54
N SER A 142 -9.14 -25.22 6.77
CA SER A 142 -10.53 -24.80 6.93
C SER A 142 -10.67 -23.79 8.07
N TYR A 143 -11.40 -22.69 7.82
CA TYR A 143 -11.75 -21.67 8.82
C TYR A 143 -12.39 -22.25 10.10
N ARG A 144 -12.95 -23.47 10.04
CA ARG A 144 -13.57 -24.17 11.18
C ARG A 144 -12.60 -24.39 12.35
N TRP A 145 -11.31 -24.61 12.08
CA TRP A 145 -10.33 -24.84 13.15
C TRP A 145 -9.82 -23.55 13.80
N VAL A 146 -10.06 -22.39 13.18
CA VAL A 146 -9.62 -21.08 13.70
C VAL A 146 -10.73 -20.37 14.47
N LEU A 147 -12.00 -20.62 14.12
CA LEU A 147 -13.18 -20.00 14.76
C LEU A 147 -13.85 -20.88 15.82
N ILE A 148 -13.51 -22.18 15.90
CA ILE A 148 -14.01 -23.13 16.92
C ILE A 148 -12.82 -23.60 17.79
N GLY A 149 -11.88 -22.69 18.04
CA GLY A 149 -11.10 -22.74 19.27
C GLY A 149 -11.99 -22.32 20.42
#